data_AF-A0A2P8FK78-F1
#
_entry.id   AF-A0A2P8FK78-F1
#
_cell.length_a   1.000
_cell.length_b   1.000
_cell.length_c   1.000
_cell.angle_alpha   90.00
_cell.angle_beta   90.00
_cell.angle_gamma   90.00
#
_symmetry.space_group_name_H-M   'P 1'
#
loop_
_entity.id
_entity.type
_entity.pdbx_description
1 polymer ?
#
loop_
_entity_poly.entity_id
_entity_poly.type
_entity_poly.pdbx_seq_one_letter_code
_entity_poly.pdbx_strand_id
1 'polypeptide(L)' 'MRSMSGPLLAMGHDAGTGNALDIQGWEEWELGEDMLVKSSRGWFCADDYARQVKGQ' A
#
# COMPACT_ATOMS: atom_id res chain seq x y z
N MET A 1 -9.75 -13.78 16.58
CA MET A 1 -8.99 -12.85 15.73
C MET A 1 -9.27 -13.17 14.27
N ARG A 2 -9.52 -12.17 13.43
CA ARG A 2 -9.84 -12.36 12.01
C ARG A 2 -8.78 -11.67 11.15
N SER A 3 -8.22 -12.40 10.18
CA SER A 3 -7.33 -11.84 9.16
C SER A 3 -8.12 -11.62 7.85
N MET A 4 -7.82 -10.53 7.17
CA MET A 4 -8.31 -10.21 5.83
C MET A 4 -7.12 -9.83 4.97
N SER A 5 -7.06 -10.34 3.74
CA SER A 5 -5.94 -10.06 2.85
C SER A 5 -6.40 -9.97 1.40
N GLY A 6 -5.78 -9.11 0.60
CA GLY A 6 -6.14 -8.96 -0.80
C GLY A 6 -5.20 -8.03 -1.57
N PRO A 7 -5.47 -7.87 -2.88
CA PRO A 7 -4.71 -6.94 -3.71
C PRO A 7 -4.90 -5.49 -3.25
N LEU A 8 -3.80 -4.75 -3.25
CA LEU A 8 -3.77 -3.30 -3.07
C LEU A 8 -3.66 -2.61 -4.44
N LEU A 9 -4.51 -1.62 -4.66
CA LEU A 9 -4.40 -0.67 -5.77
C LEU A 9 -4.46 0.74 -5.16
N ALA A 10 -3.38 1.51 -5.32
CA ALA A 10 -3.28 2.87 -4.77
C ALA A 10 -2.73 3.84 -5.81
N MET A 11 -3.40 4.98 -6.00
CA MET A 11 -2.97 6.05 -6.91
C MET A 11 -2.70 7.33 -6.11
N GLY A 12 -1.68 8.09 -6.51
CA GLY A 12 -1.32 9.32 -5.82
C GLY A 12 -0.19 10.10 -6.49
N HIS A 13 0.43 10.99 -5.72
CA HIS A 13 1.61 11.74 -6.12
C HIS A 13 2.68 11.63 -5.04
N ASP A 14 3.94 11.45 -5.44
CA ASP A 14 5.04 11.57 -4.49
C ASP A 14 5.10 13.00 -3.94
N ALA A 15 5.19 13.14 -2.62
CA ALA A 15 5.13 14.46 -1.99
C ALA A 15 6.39 15.31 -2.25
N GLY A 16 7.54 14.68 -2.54
CA GLY A 16 8.79 15.37 -2.80
C GLY A 16 8.90 15.85 -4.24
N THR A 17 8.55 14.98 -5.20
CA THR A 17 8.72 15.26 -6.65
C THR A 17 7.44 15.68 -7.35
N GLY A 18 6.26 15.41 -6.77
CA GLY A 18 4.97 15.60 -7.42
C GLY A 18 4.66 14.59 -8.52
N ASN A 19 5.57 13.64 -8.79
CA ASN A 19 5.37 12.64 -9.84
C ASN A 19 4.22 11.70 -9.50
N ALA A 20 3.44 11.33 -10.52
CA ALA A 20 2.31 10.43 -10.36
C ALA A 20 2.78 9.03 -9.94
N LEU A 21 2.00 8.41 -9.07
CA LEU A 21 2.19 7.06 -8.57
C LEU A 21 0.96 6.20 -8.88
N ASP A 22 1.19 5.00 -9.39
CA ASP A 22 0.25 3.89 -9.54
C ASP A 22 0.87 2.64 -8.92
N ILE A 23 0.47 2.35 -7.68
CA ILE A 23 1.06 1.30 -6.84
C ILE A 23 0.13 0.09 -6.83
N GLN A 24 0.69 -1.04 -7.24
CA GLN A 24 0.06 -2.35 -7.10
C GLN A 24 0.78 -3.16 -6.03
N GLY A 25 0.01 -3.90 -5.24
CA GLY A 25 0.56 -4.63 -4.12
C GLY A 25 -0.38 -5.62 -3.47
N TRP A 26 -0.03 -5.99 -2.24
CA TRP A 26 -0.83 -6.82 -1.37
C TRP A 26 -1.02 -6.12 -0.03
N GLU A 27 -2.18 -6.29 0.58
CA GLU A 27 -2.44 -5.77 1.91
C GLU A 27 -3.06 -6.86 2.79
N GLU A 28 -2.67 -6.85 4.06
CA GLU A 28 -3.21 -7.71 5.10
C GLU A 28 -3.61 -6.87 6.32
N TRP A 29 -4.78 -7.20 6.86
CA TRP A 29 -5.38 -6.56 8.01
C TRP A 29 -5.71 -7.60 9.07
N GLU A 30 -5.31 -7.33 10.31
CA GLU A 30 -5.77 -8.09 11.48
C GLU A 30 -6.80 -7.26 12.23
N LEU A 31 -7.97 -7.87 12.49
CA LEU A 31 -9.01 -7.26 13.30
C LEU A 31 -9.05 -7.86 14.71
N GLY A 32 -9.21 -6.97 15.69
CA GLY A 32 -9.48 -7.29 17.09
C GLY A 32 -10.87 -7.86 17.31
N GLU A 33 -11.18 -8.22 18.55
CA GLU A 33 -12.50 -8.74 18.94
C GLU A 33 -13.61 -7.68 18.83
N ASP A 34 -13.23 -6.41 18.92
CA ASP A 34 -14.06 -5.23 18.70
C ASP A 34 -14.23 -4.87 17.21
N MET A 35 -13.71 -5.71 16.30
CA MET A 35 -13.68 -5.48 14.86
C MET A 35 -12.88 -4.24 14.42
N LEU A 36 -12.07 -3.66 15.31
CA LEU A 36 -11.15 -2.58 14.97
C LEU A 36 -9.84 -3.16 14.40
N VAL A 37 -9.18 -2.35 13.57
CA VAL A 37 -7.86 -2.70 13.02
C VAL A 37 -6.85 -2.76 14.15
N LYS A 38 -6.28 -3.94 14.34
CA LYS A 38 -5.15 -4.17 15.25
C LYS A 38 -3.81 -4.02 14.54
N SER A 39 -3.72 -4.46 13.29
CA SER A 39 -2.56 -4.23 12.43
C SER A 39 -2.95 -4.15 10.95
N SER A 40 -2.19 -3.36 10.19
CA SER A 40 -2.26 -3.27 8.74
C SER A 40 -0.86 -3.38 8.18
N ARG A 41 -0.67 -4.24 7.19
CA ARG A 41 0.61 -4.53 6.54
C ARG A 41 0.42 -4.49 5.04
N GLY A 42 1.16 -3.61 4.37
CA GLY A 42 1.15 -3.47 2.91
C GLY A 42 2.50 -3.86 2.31
N TRP A 43 2.47 -4.55 1.18
CA TRP A 43 3.64 -4.89 0.37
C TRP A 43 3.46 -4.37 -1.05
N PHE A 44 4.52 -3.82 -1.60
CA PHE A 44 4.57 -3.28 -2.96
C PHE A 44 5.97 -3.48 -3.55
N CYS A 45 6.11 -3.27 -4.85
CA CYS A 45 7.42 -3.32 -5.51
C CYS A 45 8.20 -2.01 -5.25
N ALA A 46 9.21 -2.07 -4.38
CA ALA A 46 10.01 -0.91 -4.04
C ALA A 46 10.79 -0.32 -5.24
N ASP A 47 11.27 -1.18 -6.14
CA ASP A 47 11.98 -0.74 -7.35
C ASP A 47 11.07 0.00 -8.31
N ASP A 48 9.83 -0.47 -8.45
CA ASP A 48 8.84 0.18 -9.31
C ASP A 48 8.40 1.53 -8.72
N TYR A 49 8.14 1.58 -7.41
CA TYR A 49 7.89 2.85 -6.71
C TYR A 49 9.04 3.83 -6.92
N ALA A 50 10.30 3.39 -6.76
CA ALA A 50 11.47 4.25 -6.94
C ALA A 50 11.64 4.74 -8.38
N ARG A 51 11.23 3.96 -9.38
CA ARG A 51 11.15 4.38 -10.79
C ARG A 51 10.12 5.49 -10.97
N GLN A 52 8.91 5.30 -10.42
CA GLN A 52 7.82 6.26 -10.55
C GLN A 52 8.09 7.58 -9.80
N VAL A 53 8.73 7.54 -8.63
CA VAL A 53 9.19 8.75 -7.91
C VAL A 53 10.12 9.61 -8.77
N LYS A 54 10.90 9.00 -9.68
CA LYS A 54 11.76 9.68 -10.65
C LYS A 54 11.03 10.12 -11.92
N GLY A 55 9.72 9.85 -12.03
CA GLY A 55 8.89 10.20 -13.18
C GLY A 55 9.12 9.32 -14.40
N GLN A 56 9.53 8.06 -14.18
CA GLN A 56 9.88 7.10 -15.23
C GLN A 56 8.87 5.97 -15.30
#